data_AF-A0A0R3ML29-F1
#
_entry.id   AF-A0A0R3ML29-F1
#
_cell.length_a   1.000
_cell.length_b   1.000
_cell.length_c   1.000
_cell.angle_alpha   90.00
_cell.angle_beta   90.00
_cell.angle_gamma   90.00
#
_symmetry.space_group_name_H-M   'P 1'
#
loop_
_entity.id
_entity.type
_entity.pdbx_description
1 polymer ?
#
loop_
_entity_poly.entity_id
_entity_poly.type
_entity_poly.pdbx_seq_one_letter_code
_entity_poly.pdbx_strand_id
1 'polypeptide(L)'
;MDAFDRFWQWANKPLDSGLTLPADIHHAVTSLAPEARYDRAKVNEAVRKIRETRDIPRHTGRDIDDPDRVEVDHFELCPVCGQLCDMRDLGQVMEHLPGPESDIEPAQPN
;
A
#
# COMPACT_ATOMS: atom_id res chain seq x y z
N MET A 1 26.09 -8.01 10.43
CA MET A 1 24.79 -7.33 10.65
C MET A 1 23.76 -8.08 9.84
N ASP A 2 22.81 -8.75 10.50
CA ASP A 2 21.85 -9.63 9.84
C ASP A 2 20.57 -8.88 9.40
N ALA A 3 19.66 -9.57 8.71
CA ALA A 3 18.44 -8.94 8.21
C ALA A 3 17.54 -8.44 9.34
N PHE A 4 17.46 -9.20 10.45
CA PHE A 4 16.77 -8.77 11.67
C PHE A 4 17.33 -7.44 12.22
N ASP A 5 18.65 -7.30 12.26
CA ASP A 5 19.30 -6.11 12.82
C ASP A 5 19.04 -4.85 11.96
N ARG A 6 19.05 -5.01 10.63
CA ARG A 6 18.66 -3.95 9.68
C ARG A 6 17.20 -3.56 9.81
N PHE A 7 16.30 -4.54 9.95
CA PHE A 7 14.88 -4.27 10.19
C PHE A 7 14.68 -3.50 11.50
N TRP A 8 15.36 -3.91 12.57
CA TRP A 8 15.22 -3.25 13.88
C TRP A 8 15.80 -1.83 13.89
N GLN A 9 16.93 -1.60 13.22
CA GLN A 9 17.47 -0.24 13.04
C GLN A 9 16.52 0.65 12.23
N TRP A 10 15.93 0.12 11.16
CA TRP A 10 14.95 0.87 10.39
C TRP A 10 13.66 1.12 11.19
N ALA A 11 13.20 0.16 11.99
CA ALA A 11 11.98 0.29 12.79
C ALA A 11 12.13 1.31 13.93
N ASN A 12 13.34 1.47 14.48
CA ASN A 12 13.63 2.40 15.58
C ASN A 12 14.25 3.73 15.10
N LYS A 13 14.33 3.97 13.78
CA LYS A 13 14.95 5.19 13.26
C LYS A 13 14.11 6.43 13.62
N PRO A 14 14.75 7.59 13.87
CA PRO A 14 14.02 8.85 13.97
C PRO A 14 13.42 9.21 12.60
N LEU A 15 12.29 9.93 12.61
CA LEU A 15 11.53 10.28 11.39
C LEU A 15 12.36 11.06 10.36
N ASP A 16 13.33 11.85 10.81
CA ASP A 16 14.26 12.62 9.96
C ASP A 16 15.36 11.75 9.31
N SER A 17 15.46 10.48 9.68
CA SER A 17 16.50 9.58 9.17
C SER A 17 16.12 8.98 7.81
N GLY A 18 16.93 9.31 6.79
CA GLY A 18 16.92 8.69 5.47
C GLY A 18 17.34 7.22 5.43
N LEU A 19 17.40 6.50 6.56
CA LEU A 19 17.66 5.06 6.58
C LEU A 19 16.56 4.32 5.80
N THR A 20 16.96 3.69 4.70
CA THR A 20 16.08 2.88 3.86
C THR A 20 16.28 1.40 4.18
N LEU A 21 15.17 0.65 4.14
CA LEU A 21 15.20 -0.81 4.31
C LEU A 21 15.17 -1.46 2.92
N PRO A 22 16.09 -2.41 2.63
CA PRO A 22 16.01 -3.21 1.40
C PRO A 22 14.63 -3.88 1.25
N ALA A 23 14.08 -3.84 0.03
CA ALA A 23 12.73 -4.31 -0.27
C ALA A 23 12.52 -5.80 0.06
N ASP A 24 13.55 -6.62 -0.12
CA ASP A 24 13.55 -8.04 0.24
C ASP A 24 13.38 -8.26 1.75
N ILE A 25 14.01 -7.42 2.58
CA ILE A 25 13.87 -7.50 4.04
C ILE A 25 12.50 -6.99 4.47
N HIS A 26 12.03 -5.88 3.90
CA HIS A 26 10.71 -5.34 4.18
C HIS A 26 9.59 -6.34 3.84
N HIS A 27 9.64 -6.92 2.64
CA HIS A 27 8.65 -7.89 2.17
C HIS A 27 8.66 -9.15 3.04
N ALA A 28 9.85 -9.75 3.27
CA ALA A 28 9.97 -10.96 4.08
C ALA A 28 9.40 -10.80 5.48
N VAL A 29 9.65 -9.66 6.14
CA VAL A 29 9.15 -9.40 7.49
C VAL A 29 7.65 -9.12 7.49
N THR A 30 7.14 -8.39 6.49
CA THR A 30 5.71 -8.07 6.38
C THR A 30 4.86 -9.31 6.11
N SER A 31 5.39 -10.27 5.33
CA SER A 31 4.75 -11.56 5.08
C SER A 31 4.72 -12.50 6.30
N LEU A 32 5.52 -12.23 7.34
CA LEU A 32 5.49 -12.99 8.59
C LEU A 32 4.37 -12.49 9.52
N ALA A 33 3.82 -13.43 10.31
CA ALA A 33 2.93 -13.11 11.43
C ALA A 33 3.61 -12.13 12.40
N PRO A 34 2.88 -11.18 13.00
CA PRO A 34 3.44 -10.12 13.86
C PRO A 34 4.37 -10.66 14.96
N GLU A 35 4.00 -11.77 15.58
CA GLU A 35 4.72 -12.43 16.67
C GLU A 35 6.04 -13.05 16.17
N ALA A 36 6.06 -13.53 14.93
CA ALA A 36 7.24 -14.11 14.31
C ALA A 36 8.26 -13.05 13.87
N ARG A 37 7.89 -11.76 13.81
CA ARG A 37 8.80 -10.66 13.45
C ARG A 37 9.84 -10.36 14.53
N TYR A 38 9.57 -10.76 15.78
CA TYR A 38 10.50 -10.61 16.92
C TYR A 38 11.53 -11.74 16.99
N ASP A 39 11.33 -12.83 16.23
CA ASP A 39 12.26 -13.96 16.20
C ASP A 39 13.34 -13.75 15.14
N ARG A 40 14.59 -13.59 15.60
CA ARG A 40 15.76 -13.36 14.74
C ARG A 40 15.97 -14.48 13.72
N ALA A 41 15.75 -15.73 14.10
CA ALA A 41 15.94 -16.88 13.22
C ALA A 41 14.87 -16.91 12.12
N LYS A 42 13.61 -16.67 12.48
CA LYS A 42 12.50 -16.62 11.51
C LYS A 42 12.65 -15.50 10.49
N VAL A 43 13.04 -14.29 10.93
CA VAL A 43 13.26 -13.16 10.02
C VAL A 43 14.42 -13.45 9.05
N ASN A 44 15.54 -13.97 9.55
CA ASN A 44 16.68 -14.29 8.70
C ASN A 44 16.38 -15.44 7.73
N GLU A 45 15.65 -16.47 8.16
CA GLU A 45 15.22 -17.56 7.29
C GLU A 45 14.26 -17.08 6.21
N ALA A 46 13.27 -16.25 6.56
CA ALA A 46 12.32 -15.68 5.60
C ALA A 46 13.05 -14.88 4.52
N VAL A 47 13.98 -14.00 4.92
CA VAL A 47 14.78 -13.22 3.98
C VAL A 47 15.65 -14.11 3.09
N ARG A 48 16.24 -15.18 3.65
CA ARG A 48 17.00 -16.15 2.87
C ARG A 48 16.11 -16.82 1.82
N LYS A 49 14.91 -17.26 2.21
CA LYS A 49 13.93 -17.87 1.30
C LYS A 49 13.55 -16.92 0.15
N ILE A 50 13.23 -15.65 0.44
CA ILE A 50 12.90 -14.64 -0.57
C ILE A 50 14.05 -14.40 -1.56
N ARG A 51 15.29 -14.33 -1.07
CA ARG A 51 16.47 -14.16 -1.92
C ARG A 51 16.74 -15.37 -2.80
N GLU A 52 16.52 -16.57 -2.27
CA GLU A 52 16.73 -17.83 -2.98
C GLU A 52 15.68 -18.03 -4.08
N THR A 53 14.41 -17.78 -3.77
CA THR A 53 13.33 -17.84 -4.77
C THR A 53 13.39 -16.68 -5.77
N ARG A 54 14.13 -15.60 -5.45
CA ARG A 54 14.08 -14.30 -6.13
C ARG A 54 12.64 -13.78 -6.27
N ASP A 55 11.75 -14.28 -5.40
CA ASP A 55 10.35 -13.92 -5.29
C ASP A 55 10.24 -12.70 -4.38
N ILE A 56 10.99 -11.66 -4.74
CA ILE A 56 10.55 -10.31 -4.39
C ILE A 56 9.49 -10.06 -5.44
N PRO A 57 8.20 -9.84 -5.10
CA PRO A 57 7.30 -9.30 -6.09
C PRO A 57 8.01 -8.05 -6.59
N ARG A 58 8.47 -8.09 -7.86
CA ARG A 58 8.61 -6.85 -8.61
C ARG A 58 7.26 -6.22 -8.38
N HIS A 59 7.21 -5.08 -7.70
CA HIS A 59 6.00 -4.28 -7.72
C HIS A 59 5.65 -4.22 -9.20
N THR A 60 4.60 -4.95 -9.59
CA THR A 60 4.51 -5.42 -10.99
C THR A 60 4.28 -4.25 -11.93
N GLY A 61 4.15 -3.02 -11.40
CA GLY A 61 3.53 -1.91 -12.09
C GLY A 61 2.24 -2.47 -12.64
N ARG A 62 1.36 -3.02 -11.78
CA ARG A 62 0.01 -3.27 -12.28
C ARG A 62 -0.58 -1.89 -12.44
N ASP A 63 -0.29 -1.32 -13.60
CA ASP A 63 -0.61 0.03 -13.95
C ASP A 63 -2.14 0.12 -13.83
N ILE A 64 -2.62 1.05 -13.01
CA ILE A 64 -4.06 1.35 -13.02
C ILE A 64 -4.43 1.85 -14.43
N ASP A 65 -3.48 2.48 -15.13
CA ASP A 65 -3.55 2.86 -16.54
C ASP A 65 -3.31 1.71 -17.54
N ASP A 66 -3.41 0.44 -17.13
CA ASP A 66 -3.28 -0.70 -18.04
C ASP A 66 -4.26 -0.51 -19.22
N PRO A 67 -3.76 -0.35 -20.46
CA PRO A 67 -4.60 0.02 -21.61
C PRO A 67 -5.50 -1.14 -22.07
N ASP A 68 -5.32 -2.34 -21.52
CA ASP A 68 -6.17 -3.52 -21.76
C ASP A 68 -7.38 -3.53 -20.81
N ARG A 69 -7.38 -2.71 -19.73
CA ARG A 69 -8.59 -2.43 -18.95
C ARG A 69 -9.48 -1.46 -19.70
N VAL A 70 -10.78 -1.79 -19.73
CA VAL A 70 -11.77 -0.94 -20.36
C VAL A 70 -11.87 0.36 -19.57
N GLU A 71 -11.68 1.51 -20.23
CA GLU A 71 -11.71 2.86 -19.65
C GLU A 71 -12.87 3.08 -18.66
N VAL A 72 -14.03 2.45 -18.88
CA VAL A 72 -15.22 2.54 -18.02
C VAL A 72 -15.04 1.99 -16.60
N ASP A 73 -14.07 1.10 -16.36
CA ASP A 73 -13.78 0.53 -15.03
C ASP A 73 -13.08 1.54 -14.11
N HIS A 74 -12.54 2.63 -14.68
CA HIS A 74 -11.85 3.68 -13.95
C HIS A 74 -12.75 4.86 -13.56
N PHE A 75 -13.98 4.90 -14.07
CA PHE A 75 -14.94 5.96 -13.74
C PHE A 75 -15.94 5.49 -12.68
N GLU A 76 -16.08 6.28 -11.62
CA GLU A 76 -17.10 6.05 -10.59
C GLU A 76 -18.06 7.24 -10.52
N LEU A 77 -19.34 6.99 -10.23
CA LEU A 77 -20.31 8.06 -10.02
C LEU A 77 -20.10 8.69 -8.64
N CYS A 78 -19.83 9.99 -8.60
CA CYS A 78 -19.79 10.74 -7.36
C CYS A 78 -21.20 10.72 -6.70
N PRO A 79 -21.35 10.23 -5.46
CA PRO A 79 -22.66 10.19 -4.79
C PRO A 79 -23.17 11.59 -4.40
N VAL A 80 -22.33 12.62 -4.47
CA VAL A 80 -22.67 14.01 -4.11
C VAL A 80 -23.28 14.77 -5.29
N CYS A 81 -22.70 14.66 -6.49
CA CYS A 81 -23.16 15.40 -7.67
C CYS A 81 -23.64 14.52 -8.85
N GLY A 82 -23.45 13.20 -8.78
CA GLY A 82 -23.85 12.25 -9.83
C GLY A 82 -22.96 12.27 -11.08
N GLN A 83 -21.82 12.96 -11.07
CA GLN A 83 -20.88 13.00 -12.19
C GLN A 83 -19.94 11.80 -12.18
N LEU A 84 -19.50 11.34 -13.37
CA LEU A 84 -18.43 10.35 -13.51
C LEU A 84 -17.09 11.00 -13.14
N CYS A 85 -16.44 10.47 -12.10
CA CYS A 85 -15.11 10.85 -11.65
C CYS A 85 -14.12 9.79 -12.12
N ASP A 86 -13.07 10.20 -12.84
CA ASP A 86 -11.94 9.31 -13.18
C ASP A 86 -11.08 9.13 -11.93
N MET A 87 -11.00 7.91 -11.41
CA MET A 87 -10.22 7.60 -10.22
C MET A 87 -8.69 7.59 -10.46
N ARG A 88 -8.24 7.74 -11.71
CA ARG A 88 -6.83 7.92 -12.09
C ARG A 88 -6.40 9.38 -12.04
N ASP A 89 -7.33 10.31 -12.25
CA ASP A 89 -7.06 11.74 -12.16
C ASP A 89 -7.21 12.24 -10.72
N LEU A 90 -6.09 12.30 -10.00
CA LEU A 90 -6.06 12.76 -8.61
C LEU A 90 -6.62 14.19 -8.45
N GLY A 91 -6.52 15.04 -9.48
CA GLY A 91 -7.11 16.38 -9.47
C GLY A 91 -8.63 16.31 -9.40
N GLN A 92 -9.24 15.51 -10.28
CA GLN A 92 -10.67 15.29 -10.35
C GLN A 92 -11.22 14.65 -9.06
N VAL A 93 -10.50 13.69 -8.49
CA VAL A 93 -10.86 13.10 -7.18
C VAL A 93 -10.86 14.15 -6.07
N MET A 94 -9.86 15.05 -6.05
CA MET A 94 -9.81 16.12 -5.05
C MET A 94 -10.92 17.15 -5.22
N GLU A 95 -11.32 17.45 -6.45
CA GLU A 95 -12.46 18.35 -6.74
C GLU A 95 -13.82 17.76 -6.29
N HIS A 96 -13.92 16.44 -6.24
CA HIS A 96 -15.15 15.71 -5.88
C HIS A 96 -15.11 15.09 -4.47
N LEU A 97 -14.04 15.32 -3.71
CA LEU A 97 -13.94 14.89 -2.32
C LEU A 97 -14.96 15.68 -1.48
N PRO A 98 -15.88 15.03 -0.74
CA PRO A 98 -16.74 15.76 0.18
C PRO A 98 -15.87 16.46 1.22
N GLY A 99 -15.98 17.79 1.30
CA GLY A 99 -15.37 18.56 2.38
C GLY A 99 -15.84 18.07 3.76
N PRO A 100 -15.12 18.37 4.85
CA PRO A 100 -15.37 17.80 6.18
C PRO A 100 -16.69 18.21 6.88
N GLU A 101 -17.71 18.65 6.15
CA GLU A 101 -18.95 19.20 6.73
C GLU A 101 -20.25 18.94 5.94
N SER A 102 -20.31 17.94 5.06
CA SER A 102 -21.61 17.49 4.57
C SER A 102 -22.22 16.49 5.56
N ASP A 103 -23.05 17.00 6.48
CA ASP A 103 -24.01 16.25 7.29
C ASP A 103 -24.76 15.24 6.39
N ILE A 104 -24.39 13.96 6.49
CA ILE A 104 -25.14 12.87 5.86
C ILE A 104 -26.31 12.58 6.80
N GLU A 105 -27.40 13.32 6.66
CA GLU A 105 -28.69 12.87 7.19
C GLU A 105 -29.08 11.57 6.47
N PRO A 106 -29.34 10.45 7.19
CA PRO A 106 -29.74 9.21 6.55
C PRO A 106 -31.15 9.37 5.98
N ALA A 107 -31.24 9.44 4.65
CA ALA A 107 -32.50 9.39 3.91
C ALA A 107 -33.32 8.19 4.38
N GLN A 108 -34.45 8.47 5.03
CA GLN A 108 -35.42 7.47 5.45
C GLN A 108 -36.09 6.89 4.19
N PRO A 109 -36.19 5.55 4.05
CA PRO A 109 -36.94 4.94 2.96
C PRO A 109 -38.46 5.13 3.18
N ASN A 110 -39.16 5.50 2.11
CA ASN A 110 -40.64 5.53 2.04
C ASN A 110 -41.17 4.14 1.64
#